data_AF-A0A8T2AC09-F1
#
_entry.id   AF-A0A8T2AC09-F1
#
_cell.length_a   1.000
_cell.length_b   1.000
_cell.length_c   1.000
_cell.angle_alpha   90.00
_cell.angle_beta   90.00
_cell.angle_gamma   90.00
#
_symmetry.space_group_name_H-M   'P 1'
#
loop_
_entity.id
_entity.type
_entity.pdbx_description
1 polymer ?
#
loop_
_entity_poly.entity_id
_entity_poly.type
_entity_poly.pdbx_seq_one_letter_code
_entity_poly.pdbx_strand_id
1 'polypeptide(L)'
;MELSRDLVEHILHTLPVKSLVRFKSVSPQWKSIIESRYFKQKHLLCRESQDPDILIINPIEFDEISKREKEENVTRMFTLGSIDVIKLPNLCPLRKPIYLERNKTLLYYPISISGSCDGMICYFNHYNLINVVNPITRWSRSVPQARFQVDVLDMRNRDSWKGEKYISLWNLGFGKDKFTGTYKLVWLYNSYELGLENATTCEVFDFSTNKWRYVIAAPVRILELQKPVYLDGSLHWFTDEDIAETRVLAFDIQTEKFHIISKTPFVQQVSKKIIMCNLNNRLCVSQKEWPMQEIWSLINSDMTWEKIYTLNLETAANWFAKDLTFGFIPEIIPCVIPIAILGKKKSLMLYDAVASNPNLVIYDPELRSYDLCFVRDYRVHHQGTAVSCFSSLMSIE
;
A
#
# COMPACT_ATOMS: atom_id res chain seq x y z
N MET A 1 16.25 -18.83 -40.87
CA MET A 1 15.04 -19.40 -40.27
C MET A 1 14.42 -18.30 -39.42
N GLU A 2 13.32 -17.71 -39.87
CA GLU A 2 12.56 -16.77 -39.04
C GLU A 2 11.68 -17.59 -38.09
N LEU A 3 11.78 -17.32 -36.79
CA LEU A 3 10.83 -17.86 -35.82
C LEU A 3 9.44 -17.29 -36.10
N SER A 4 8.41 -18.12 -36.04
CA SER A 4 7.03 -17.62 -36.18
C SER A 4 6.71 -16.63 -35.06
N ARG A 5 5.82 -15.66 -35.35
CA ARG A 5 5.39 -14.65 -34.39
C ARG A 5 4.89 -15.27 -33.08
N ASP A 6 4.15 -16.36 -33.17
CA ASP A 6 3.56 -17.04 -32.01
C ASP A 6 4.64 -17.67 -31.12
N LEU A 7 5.69 -18.24 -31.71
CA LEU A 7 6.82 -18.78 -30.96
C LEU A 7 7.62 -17.67 -30.28
N VAL A 8 7.85 -16.55 -30.97
CA VAL A 8 8.50 -15.37 -30.38
C VAL A 8 7.69 -14.86 -29.19
N GLU A 9 6.38 -14.70 -29.34
CA GLU A 9 5.50 -14.24 -28.28
C GLU A 9 5.50 -15.19 -27.08
N HIS A 10 5.45 -16.51 -27.33
CA HIS A 10 5.55 -17.52 -26.27
C HIS A 10 6.86 -17.43 -25.50
N ILE A 11 7.99 -17.30 -26.19
CA ILE A 11 9.31 -17.11 -25.56
C ILE A 11 9.30 -15.84 -24.71
N LEU A 12 8.86 -14.71 -25.28
CA LEU A 12 8.83 -13.43 -24.57
C LEU A 12 7.94 -13.50 -23.30
N HIS A 13 6.83 -14.22 -23.31
CA HIS A 13 5.98 -14.38 -22.13
C HIS A 13 6.69 -15.04 -20.93
N THR A 14 7.67 -15.91 -21.17
CA THR A 14 8.42 -16.57 -20.09
C THR A 14 9.47 -15.67 -19.45
N LEU A 15 9.80 -14.53 -20.07
CA LEU A 15 10.92 -13.71 -19.65
C LEU A 15 10.54 -12.75 -18.51
N PRO A 16 11.50 -12.43 -17.62
CA PRO A 16 11.33 -11.35 -16.66
C PRO A 16 11.13 -9.99 -17.35
N VAL A 17 10.35 -9.12 -16.70
CA VAL A 17 10.07 -7.75 -17.19
C VAL A 17 11.34 -6.97 -17.54
N LYS A 18 12.39 -7.08 -16.71
CA LYS A 18 13.68 -6.40 -16.98
C LYS A 18 14.30 -6.82 -18.30
N SER A 19 14.24 -8.10 -18.64
CA SER A 19 14.72 -8.62 -19.93
C SER A 19 13.84 -8.11 -21.07
N LEU A 20 12.51 -8.11 -20.88
CA LEU A 20 11.56 -7.60 -21.88
C LEU A 20 11.78 -6.12 -22.19
N VAL A 21 12.04 -5.29 -21.20
CA VAL A 21 12.37 -3.87 -21.40
C VAL A 21 13.61 -3.71 -22.28
N ARG A 22 14.65 -4.52 -22.06
CA ARG A 22 15.86 -4.53 -22.91
C ARG A 22 15.58 -5.05 -24.30
N PHE A 23 14.73 -6.07 -24.43
CA PHE A 23 14.44 -6.74 -25.71
C PHE A 23 13.63 -5.87 -26.69
N LYS A 24 13.02 -4.79 -26.21
CA LYS A 24 12.43 -3.75 -27.07
C LYS A 24 13.44 -3.13 -28.05
N SER A 25 14.75 -3.14 -27.75
CA SER A 25 15.77 -2.59 -28.66
C SER A 25 16.29 -3.61 -29.68
N VAL A 26 15.92 -4.89 -29.57
CA VAL A 26 16.45 -5.97 -30.41
C VAL A 26 15.80 -5.95 -31.81
N SER A 27 14.49 -5.74 -31.89
CA SER A 27 13.80 -5.58 -33.19
C SER A 27 12.49 -4.78 -33.06
N PRO A 28 12.05 -4.11 -34.15
CA PRO A 28 10.75 -3.43 -34.18
C PRO A 28 9.56 -4.38 -33.93
N GLN A 29 9.66 -5.62 -34.42
CA GLN A 29 8.62 -6.63 -34.23
C GLN A 29 8.48 -7.00 -32.75
N TRP A 30 9.60 -7.24 -32.06
CA TRP A 30 9.60 -7.58 -30.63
C TRP A 30 9.09 -6.42 -29.79
N LYS A 31 9.52 -5.19 -30.11
CA LYS A 31 8.99 -3.98 -29.48
C LYS A 31 7.47 -3.89 -29.62
N SER A 32 6.94 -4.09 -30.83
CA SER A 32 5.51 -4.06 -31.11
C SER A 32 4.73 -5.12 -30.31
N ILE A 33 5.26 -6.35 -30.20
CA ILE A 33 4.65 -7.41 -29.38
C ILE A 33 4.63 -6.99 -27.90
N ILE A 34 5.79 -6.59 -27.35
CA ILE A 34 5.96 -6.26 -25.93
C ILE A 34 5.12 -5.04 -25.51
N GLU A 35 4.94 -4.08 -26.42
CA GLU A 35 4.17 -2.86 -26.15
C GLU A 35 2.67 -3.05 -26.32
N SER A 36 2.23 -4.13 -26.96
CA SER A 36 0.81 -4.42 -27.13
C SER A 36 0.08 -4.62 -25.80
N ARG A 37 -1.15 -4.10 -25.72
CA ARG A 37 -2.01 -4.25 -24.53
C ARG A 37 -2.24 -5.72 -24.17
N TYR A 38 -2.47 -6.56 -25.17
CA TYR A 38 -2.69 -8.00 -25.00
C TYR A 38 -1.49 -8.67 -24.32
N PHE A 39 -0.27 -8.44 -24.84
CA PHE A 39 0.93 -9.02 -24.26
C PHE A 39 1.15 -8.56 -22.82
N LYS A 40 1.04 -7.26 -22.55
CA LYS A 40 1.21 -6.69 -21.20
C LYS A 40 0.23 -7.31 -20.19
N GLN A 41 -1.04 -7.43 -20.55
CA GLN A 41 -2.07 -8.01 -19.68
C GLN A 41 -1.84 -9.49 -19.44
N LYS A 42 -1.57 -10.27 -20.50
CA LYS A 42 -1.32 -11.70 -20.38
C LYS A 42 -0.04 -12.00 -19.58
N HIS A 43 1.01 -11.21 -19.79
CA HIS A 43 2.24 -11.29 -18.99
C HIS A 43 1.96 -10.95 -17.52
N LEU A 44 1.21 -9.89 -17.23
CA LEU A 44 0.83 -9.52 -15.87
C LEU A 44 0.10 -10.66 -15.14
N LEU A 45 -0.90 -11.29 -15.77
CA LEU A 45 -1.62 -12.43 -15.18
C LEU A 45 -0.68 -13.60 -14.83
N CYS A 46 0.31 -13.88 -15.69
CA CYS A 46 1.34 -14.87 -15.37
C CYS A 46 2.18 -14.46 -14.15
N ARG A 47 2.48 -13.17 -13.98
CA ARG A 47 3.25 -12.66 -12.84
C ARG A 47 2.45 -12.65 -11.54
N GLU A 48 1.16 -12.33 -11.60
CA GLU A 48 0.25 -12.40 -10.44
C GLU A 48 0.07 -13.83 -9.90
N SER A 49 0.37 -14.85 -10.71
CA SER A 49 0.36 -16.25 -10.27
C SER A 49 1.67 -16.71 -9.58
N GLN A 50 2.69 -15.85 -9.56
CA GLN A 50 3.97 -16.11 -8.89
C GLN A 50 4.00 -15.44 -7.52
N ASP A 51 5.01 -15.75 -6.71
CA ASP A 51 5.21 -15.03 -5.45
C ASP A 51 5.53 -13.54 -5.74
N PRO A 52 4.95 -12.58 -5.01
CA PRO A 52 5.16 -11.16 -5.24
C PRO A 52 6.57 -10.71 -4.82
N ASP A 53 7.06 -9.65 -5.46
CA ASP A 53 8.17 -8.87 -4.92
C ASP A 53 7.67 -7.99 -3.77
N ILE A 54 8.54 -7.71 -2.79
CA ILE A 54 8.21 -6.84 -1.66
C ILE A 54 8.94 -5.51 -1.82
N LEU A 55 8.20 -4.42 -1.74
CA LEU A 55 8.74 -3.07 -1.72
C LEU A 55 8.69 -2.54 -0.31
N ILE A 56 9.85 -2.17 0.23
CA ILE A 56 9.97 -1.45 1.51
C ILE A 56 10.46 -0.05 1.21
N ILE A 57 9.76 0.94 1.74
CA ILE A 57 10.23 2.33 1.77
C ILE A 57 10.65 2.66 3.18
N ASN A 58 11.86 3.19 3.28
CA ASN A 58 12.31 3.88 4.46
C ASN A 58 12.23 5.39 4.23
N PRO A 59 11.51 6.13 5.08
CA PRO A 59 11.51 7.60 5.03
C PRO A 59 12.84 8.19 5.52
N ILE A 60 13.67 7.42 6.22
CA ILE A 60 14.95 7.85 6.79
C ILE A 60 15.98 6.75 6.51
N GLU A 61 17.17 7.10 6.02
CA GLU A 61 18.31 6.19 5.86
C GLU A 61 19.42 6.58 6.85
N PHE A 62 19.86 5.65 7.70
CA PHE A 62 21.03 5.87 8.54
C PHE A 62 22.30 5.67 7.72
N ASP A 63 23.11 6.72 7.65
CA ASP A 63 24.42 6.67 7.04
C ASP A 63 25.43 6.13 8.05
N GLU A 64 25.91 4.90 7.83
CA GLU A 64 26.88 4.26 8.72
C GLU A 64 28.24 4.97 8.77
N ILE A 65 28.62 5.66 7.69
CA ILE A 65 29.90 6.37 7.59
C ILE A 65 29.83 7.65 8.42
N SER A 66 28.76 8.44 8.28
CA SER A 66 28.60 9.68 9.04
C SER A 66 27.95 9.50 10.41
N LYS A 67 27.43 8.31 10.71
CA LYS A 67 26.61 7.99 11.90
C LYS A 67 25.45 8.97 12.08
N ARG A 68 24.81 9.38 10.98
CA ARG A 68 23.70 10.33 10.97
C ARG A 68 22.52 9.79 10.18
N GLU A 69 21.33 10.14 10.61
CA GLU A 69 20.13 9.94 9.82
C GLU A 69 20.10 10.94 8.67
N LYS A 70 19.97 10.44 7.44
CA LYS A 70 19.67 11.23 6.26
C LYS A 70 18.19 11.08 5.96
N GLU A 71 17.52 12.21 5.76
CA GLU A 71 16.13 12.26 5.31
C GLU A 71 16.02 11.94 3.80
N GLU A 72 16.50 10.76 3.41
CA GLU A 72 16.41 10.23 2.05
C GLU A 72 15.35 9.14 1.99
N ASN A 73 14.36 9.29 1.09
CA ASN A 73 13.40 8.22 0.85
C ASN A 73 14.05 7.12 0.03
N VAL A 74 14.33 5.99 0.67
CA VAL A 74 14.94 4.85 0.00
C VAL A 74 13.89 3.78 -0.20
N THR A 75 13.64 3.45 -1.47
CA THR A 75 12.83 2.28 -1.84
C THR A 75 13.77 1.10 -2.10
N ARG A 76 13.45 -0.04 -1.49
CA ARG A 76 14.15 -1.31 -1.69
C ARG A 76 13.17 -2.37 -2.13
N MET A 77 13.63 -3.21 -3.03
CA MET A 77 12.85 -4.31 -3.56
C MET A 77 13.51 -5.63 -3.18
N PHE A 78 12.69 -6.53 -2.63
CA PHE A 78 13.05 -7.86 -2.20
C PHE A 78 12.33 -8.85 -3.10
N THR A 79 13.10 -9.66 -3.82
CA THR A 79 12.56 -10.73 -4.67
C THR A 79 12.75 -12.05 -3.95
N LEU A 80 11.66 -12.79 -3.73
CA LEU A 80 11.71 -14.06 -3.02
C LEU A 80 12.62 -15.06 -3.77
N GLY A 81 13.47 -15.78 -3.02
CA GLY A 81 14.45 -16.72 -3.59
C GLY A 81 15.68 -16.06 -4.23
N SER A 82 15.73 -14.72 -4.29
CA SER A 82 16.96 -13.99 -4.60
C SER A 82 17.72 -13.65 -3.32
N ILE A 83 19.05 -13.73 -3.38
CA ILE A 83 19.91 -13.24 -2.29
C ILE A 83 20.12 -11.72 -2.40
N ASP A 84 19.73 -11.12 -3.53
CA ASP A 84 19.98 -9.73 -3.84
C ASP A 84 18.85 -8.82 -3.36
N VAL A 85 19.17 -7.89 -2.47
CA VAL A 85 18.32 -6.74 -2.15
C VAL A 85 18.63 -5.63 -3.14
N ILE A 86 17.64 -5.22 -3.94
CA ILE A 86 17.84 -4.20 -4.96
C ILE A 86 17.45 -2.84 -4.39
N LYS A 87 18.44 -1.99 -4.12
CA LYS A 87 18.20 -0.55 -3.86
C LYS A 87 17.73 0.10 -5.16
N LEU A 88 16.59 0.77 -5.13
CA LEU A 88 16.03 1.49 -6.27
C LEU A 88 16.24 3.00 -6.05
N PRO A 89 17.45 3.53 -6.34
CA PRO A 89 17.71 4.94 -6.18
C PRO A 89 16.78 5.75 -7.08
N ASN A 90 16.42 6.95 -6.62
CA ASN A 90 15.64 7.94 -7.36
C ASN A 90 14.26 7.46 -7.85
N LEU A 91 13.71 6.37 -7.30
CA LEU A 91 12.36 5.93 -7.62
C LEU A 91 11.30 6.77 -6.89
N CYS A 92 11.53 7.00 -5.59
CA CYS A 92 10.72 7.88 -4.79
C CYS A 92 11.10 9.34 -5.10
N PRO A 93 10.13 10.23 -5.39
CA PRO A 93 10.42 11.65 -5.59
C PRO A 93 11.12 12.29 -4.38
N LEU A 94 11.90 13.34 -4.65
CA LEU A 94 12.50 14.16 -3.60
C LEU A 94 11.43 14.87 -2.78
N ARG A 95 11.62 14.94 -1.46
CA ARG A 95 10.73 15.72 -0.59
C ARG A 95 10.88 17.19 -0.92
N LYS A 96 9.76 17.83 -1.22
CA LYS A 96 9.70 19.29 -1.34
C LYS A 96 9.24 19.85 0.00
N PRO A 97 9.93 20.86 0.56
CA PRO A 97 9.51 21.46 1.80
C PRO A 97 8.15 22.13 1.63
N ILE A 98 7.37 22.11 2.71
CA ILE A 98 6.10 22.83 2.81
C ILE A 98 6.31 24.04 3.70
N TYR A 99 5.93 25.20 3.20
CA TYR A 99 5.96 26.43 3.96
C TYR A 99 4.67 26.56 4.78
N LEU A 100 4.81 26.61 6.10
CA LEU A 100 3.70 26.94 6.99
C LEU A 100 3.75 28.42 7.34
N GLU A 101 2.76 29.17 6.89
CA GLU A 101 2.68 30.62 7.09
C GLU A 101 2.60 30.97 8.57
N ARG A 102 1.84 30.18 9.34
CA ARG A 102 1.62 30.36 10.78
C ARG A 102 2.91 30.48 11.57
N ASN A 103 3.85 29.55 11.37
CA ASN A 103 5.10 29.48 12.12
C ASN A 103 6.28 30.05 11.33
N LYS A 104 6.07 30.46 10.07
CA LYS A 104 7.13 30.85 9.11
C LYS A 104 8.22 29.79 9.01
N THR A 105 7.84 28.51 9.05
CA THR A 105 8.76 27.37 9.03
C THR A 105 8.60 26.53 7.77
N LEU A 106 9.71 25.94 7.33
CA LEU A 106 9.72 24.90 6.31
C LEU A 106 9.69 23.53 7.00
N LEU A 107 8.75 22.69 6.61
CA LEU A 107 8.62 21.32 7.11
C LEU A 107 8.79 20.31 5.98
N TYR A 108 9.44 19.20 6.31
CA TYR A 108 9.57 18.02 5.46
C TYR A 108 8.66 16.93 6.01
N TYR A 109 7.74 16.43 5.18
CA TYR A 109 6.85 15.36 5.57
C TYR A 109 7.25 14.04 4.92
N PRO A 110 7.06 12.91 5.63
CA PRO A 110 7.33 11.59 5.08
C PRO A 110 6.45 11.32 3.86
N ILE A 111 6.97 10.50 2.95
CA ILE A 111 6.24 10.02 1.77
C ILE A 111 5.68 8.63 2.09
N SER A 112 4.39 8.44 1.79
CA SER A 112 3.64 7.20 1.96
C SER A 112 3.39 6.49 0.62
N ILE A 113 2.95 5.22 0.68
CA ILE A 113 2.41 4.47 -0.47
C ILE A 113 0.95 4.09 -0.20
N SER A 114 0.10 4.22 -1.21
CA SER A 114 -1.32 3.84 -1.14
C SER A 114 -1.53 2.32 -1.22
N GLY A 115 -0.85 1.67 -2.15
CA GLY A 115 -0.92 0.24 -2.47
C GLY A 115 -0.32 -0.04 -3.84
N SER A 116 -0.36 -1.29 -4.27
CA SER A 116 0.04 -1.72 -5.62
C SER A 116 -1.19 -2.02 -6.48
N CYS A 117 -1.17 -1.56 -7.73
CA CYS A 117 -2.17 -1.89 -8.74
C CYS A 117 -1.43 -2.22 -10.05
N ASP A 118 -1.62 -3.45 -10.56
CA ASP A 118 -0.92 -3.97 -11.75
C ASP A 118 0.60 -3.80 -11.71
N GLY A 119 1.21 -3.92 -10.53
CA GLY A 119 2.64 -3.75 -10.34
C GLY A 119 3.14 -2.30 -10.33
N MET A 120 2.22 -1.32 -10.40
CA MET A 120 2.52 0.09 -10.18
C MET A 120 2.17 0.48 -8.75
N ILE A 121 2.87 1.46 -8.20
CA ILE A 121 2.61 2.02 -6.87
C ILE A 121 2.43 3.53 -6.96
N CYS A 122 1.71 4.12 -6.00
CA CYS A 122 1.58 5.57 -5.89
C CYS A 122 2.29 6.08 -4.63
N TYR A 123 3.31 6.91 -4.82
CA TYR A 123 3.89 7.73 -3.77
C TYR A 123 3.02 8.95 -3.52
N PHE A 124 2.81 9.30 -2.26
CA PHE A 124 2.12 10.54 -1.93
C PHE A 124 2.56 11.09 -0.58
N ASN A 125 2.30 12.38 -0.37
CA ASN A 125 2.16 12.94 0.97
C ASN A 125 0.83 13.70 1.06
N HIS A 126 0.45 14.13 2.25
CA HIS A 126 -0.85 14.76 2.47
C HIS A 126 -0.91 16.25 2.07
N TYR A 127 0.08 16.76 1.34
CA TYR A 127 0.25 18.21 1.17
C TYR A 127 0.55 18.66 -0.26
N ASN A 128 1.52 18.05 -0.95
CA ASN A 128 2.01 18.59 -2.23
C ASN A 128 2.57 17.56 -3.22
N LEU A 129 2.55 16.26 -2.88
CA LEU A 129 3.16 15.24 -3.71
C LEU A 129 2.20 14.08 -3.98
N ILE A 130 2.05 13.75 -5.26
CA ILE A 130 1.43 12.53 -5.75
C ILE A 130 2.18 12.09 -7.00
N ASN A 131 2.67 10.85 -7.01
CA ASN A 131 3.43 10.31 -8.14
C ASN A 131 3.22 8.81 -8.27
N VAL A 132 2.65 8.39 -9.40
CA VAL A 132 2.52 6.96 -9.74
C VAL A 132 3.77 6.52 -10.46
N VAL A 133 4.31 5.36 -10.07
CA VAL A 133 5.50 4.78 -10.71
C VAL A 133 5.29 3.30 -11.02
N ASN A 134 6.00 2.84 -12.04
CA ASN A 134 6.33 1.43 -12.21
C ASN A 134 7.78 1.21 -11.74
N PRO A 135 8.00 0.49 -10.62
CA PRO A 135 9.33 0.28 -10.04
C PRO A 135 10.32 -0.40 -10.99
N ILE A 136 9.84 -1.25 -11.91
CA ILE A 136 10.69 -2.05 -12.79
C ILE A 136 11.02 -1.30 -14.07
N THR A 137 10.03 -0.71 -14.73
CA THR A 137 10.24 0.01 -15.99
C THR A 137 10.77 1.42 -15.77
N ARG A 138 10.77 1.91 -14.52
CA ARG A 138 11.10 3.30 -14.13
C ARG A 138 10.18 4.36 -14.77
N TRP A 139 9.08 3.92 -15.36
CA TRP A 139 8.02 4.83 -15.78
C TRP A 139 7.46 5.55 -14.55
N SER A 140 7.17 6.84 -14.68
CA SER A 140 6.60 7.65 -13.62
C SER A 140 5.70 8.75 -14.19
N ARG A 141 4.69 9.14 -13.41
CA ARG A 141 3.78 10.23 -13.73
C ARG A 141 3.34 10.94 -12.47
N SER A 142 3.61 12.24 -12.44
CA SER A 142 3.14 13.11 -11.37
C SER A 142 1.68 13.50 -11.60
N VAL A 143 0.95 13.67 -10.50
CA VAL A 143 -0.47 14.01 -10.49
C VAL A 143 -0.63 15.37 -9.80
N PRO A 144 -1.52 16.26 -10.30
CA PRO A 144 -1.77 17.54 -9.65
C PRO A 144 -2.30 17.37 -8.22
N GLN A 145 -2.14 18.41 -7.41
CA GLN A 145 -2.61 18.42 -6.03
C GLN A 145 -4.14 18.24 -5.95
N ALA A 146 -4.60 17.40 -5.02
CA ALA A 146 -6.03 17.24 -4.71
C ALA A 146 -6.53 18.38 -3.80
N ARG A 147 -7.85 18.58 -3.73
CA ARG A 147 -8.41 19.58 -2.81
C ARG A 147 -8.11 19.20 -1.36
N PHE A 148 -8.23 17.93 -1.00
CA PHE A 148 -7.86 17.40 0.31
C PHE A 148 -6.51 17.94 0.80
N GLN A 149 -5.49 17.93 -0.06
CA GLN A 149 -4.15 18.41 0.30
C GLN A 149 -4.11 19.93 0.54
N VAL A 150 -4.91 20.70 -0.21
CA VAL A 150 -5.08 22.15 -0.01
C VAL A 150 -5.78 22.41 1.33
N ASP A 151 -6.88 21.72 1.59
CA ASP A 151 -7.67 21.91 2.81
C ASP A 151 -6.87 21.53 4.06
N VAL A 152 -6.03 20.47 3.99
CA VAL A 152 -5.09 20.09 5.07
C VAL A 152 -4.05 21.18 5.33
N LEU A 153 -3.50 21.81 4.28
CA LEU A 153 -2.56 22.92 4.42
C LEU A 153 -3.22 24.15 5.05
N ASP A 154 -4.40 24.53 4.55
CA ASP A 154 -5.18 25.65 5.06
C ASP A 154 -5.51 25.46 6.54
N MET A 155 -5.98 24.26 6.91
CA MET A 155 -6.27 23.91 8.29
C MET A 155 -5.04 24.09 9.19
N ARG A 156 -3.84 23.65 8.76
CA ARG A 156 -2.61 23.84 9.55
C ARG A 156 -2.20 25.31 9.70
N ASN A 157 -2.57 26.16 8.74
CA ASN A 157 -2.30 27.59 8.80
C ASN A 157 -3.30 28.37 9.68
N ARG A 158 -4.50 27.83 9.98
CA ARG A 158 -5.51 28.50 10.82
C ARG A 158 -5.18 28.48 12.33
N ASP A 159 -5.62 29.53 13.03
CA ASP A 159 -5.48 29.69 14.49
C ASP A 159 -6.45 28.82 15.33
N SER A 160 -7.49 28.26 14.70
CA SER A 160 -8.56 27.49 15.36
C SER A 160 -8.15 26.09 15.84
N TRP A 161 -6.85 25.78 15.89
CA TRP A 161 -6.33 24.50 16.37
C TRP A 161 -6.60 24.35 17.88
N LYS A 162 -7.73 23.73 18.22
CA LYS A 162 -8.07 23.32 19.58
C LYS A 162 -7.33 22.02 19.93
N GLY A 163 -6.04 22.13 20.25
CA GLY A 163 -5.40 21.27 21.26
C GLY A 163 -5.14 19.78 20.98
N GLU A 164 -5.56 19.16 19.88
CA GLU A 164 -5.17 17.77 19.63
C GLU A 164 -3.76 17.66 19.05
N LYS A 165 -2.90 16.93 19.75
CA LYS A 165 -1.45 16.84 19.56
C LYS A 165 -1.03 16.14 18.25
N TYR A 166 -1.93 15.43 17.58
CA TYR A 166 -1.67 14.71 16.32
C TYR A 166 -2.93 14.70 15.45
N ILE A 167 -2.85 15.27 14.24
CA ILE A 167 -3.90 15.08 13.24
C ILE A 167 -3.60 13.77 12.52
N SER A 168 -4.49 12.81 12.70
CA SER A 168 -4.55 11.63 11.86
C SER A 168 -5.12 12.01 10.50
N LEU A 169 -4.49 11.54 9.42
CA LEU A 169 -4.87 11.86 8.06
C LEU A 169 -5.28 10.60 7.31
N TRP A 170 -6.06 10.78 6.24
CA TRP A 170 -6.51 9.68 5.39
C TRP A 170 -5.54 9.41 4.26
N ASN A 171 -5.30 8.11 4.04
CA ASN A 171 -4.41 7.66 2.99
C ASN A 171 -5.11 7.69 1.63
N LEU A 172 -4.34 8.02 0.61
CA LEU A 172 -4.75 7.94 -0.79
C LEU A 172 -5.00 6.48 -1.19
N GLY A 173 -6.05 6.22 -1.94
CA GLY A 173 -6.31 4.94 -2.62
C GLY A 173 -5.82 4.96 -4.05
N PHE A 174 -5.31 3.83 -4.54
CA PHE A 174 -4.92 3.64 -5.93
C PHE A 174 -5.51 2.33 -6.46
N GLY A 175 -6.21 2.42 -7.59
CA GLY A 175 -6.85 1.27 -8.21
C GLY A 175 -7.17 1.51 -9.68
N LYS A 176 -7.91 0.59 -10.28
CA LYS A 176 -8.42 0.72 -11.65
C LYS A 176 -9.85 0.22 -11.76
N ASP A 177 -10.57 0.78 -12.72
CA ASP A 177 -11.75 0.13 -13.26
C ASP A 177 -11.30 -1.10 -14.05
N LYS A 178 -11.70 -2.29 -13.59
CA LYS A 178 -11.29 -3.56 -14.17
C LYS A 178 -11.84 -3.80 -15.58
N PHE A 179 -12.93 -3.14 -15.97
CA PHE A 179 -13.58 -3.33 -17.27
C PHE A 179 -12.98 -2.42 -18.33
N THR A 180 -12.82 -1.13 -18.02
CA THR A 180 -12.23 -0.18 -18.97
C THR A 180 -10.69 -0.24 -18.95
N GLY A 181 -10.10 -0.61 -17.81
CA GLY A 181 -8.67 -0.55 -17.55
C GLY A 181 -8.19 0.85 -17.16
N THR A 182 -9.08 1.80 -16.91
CA THR A 182 -8.71 3.16 -16.50
C THR A 182 -8.30 3.18 -15.04
N TYR A 183 -7.11 3.68 -14.75
CA TYR A 183 -6.63 3.87 -13.39
C TYR A 183 -7.29 5.09 -12.75
N LYS A 184 -7.50 5.03 -11.44
CA LYS A 184 -8.00 6.14 -10.65
C LYS A 184 -7.27 6.23 -9.31
N LEU A 185 -7.15 7.45 -8.79
CA LEU A 185 -6.77 7.71 -7.40
C LEU A 185 -8.00 8.20 -6.64
N VAL A 186 -8.14 7.81 -5.38
CA VAL A 186 -9.31 8.16 -4.57
C VAL A 186 -8.87 8.62 -3.19
N TRP A 187 -9.23 9.86 -2.84
CA TRP A 187 -9.19 10.33 -1.45
C TRP A 187 -10.59 10.27 -0.87
N LEU A 188 -10.76 9.46 0.16
CA LEU A 188 -11.93 9.47 1.01
C LEU A 188 -11.50 9.98 2.38
N TYR A 189 -12.19 10.97 2.92
CA TYR A 189 -11.82 11.60 4.19
C TYR A 189 -13.03 12.20 4.90
N ASN A 190 -12.97 12.25 6.23
CA ASN A 190 -13.98 12.94 7.03
C ASN A 190 -13.63 14.43 7.05
N SER A 191 -14.56 15.28 6.63
CA SER A 191 -14.32 16.72 6.42
C SER A 191 -14.35 17.52 7.72
N TYR A 192 -15.01 17.00 8.75
CA TYR A 192 -15.13 17.66 10.05
C TYR A 192 -13.78 17.91 10.72
N GLU A 193 -12.86 16.95 10.68
CA GLU A 193 -11.53 17.03 11.28
C GLU A 193 -10.62 18.04 10.54
N LEU A 194 -11.00 18.41 9.31
CA LEU A 194 -10.36 19.49 8.56
C LEU A 194 -10.99 20.87 8.85
N GLY A 195 -11.96 20.93 9.76
CA GLY A 195 -12.71 22.16 10.08
C GLY A 195 -13.70 22.56 8.99
N LEU A 196 -14.18 21.59 8.21
CA LEU A 196 -15.20 21.76 7.17
C LEU A 196 -16.55 21.19 7.63
N GLU A 197 -17.57 21.26 6.76
CA GLU A 197 -18.88 20.67 7.03
C GLU A 197 -18.77 19.18 7.35
N ASN A 198 -19.60 18.68 8.27
CA ASN A 198 -19.54 17.31 8.74
C ASN A 198 -20.08 16.33 7.67
N ALA A 199 -19.20 15.95 6.74
CA ALA A 199 -19.45 15.01 5.66
C ALA A 199 -18.24 14.10 5.45
N THR A 200 -18.46 12.92 4.85
CA THR A 200 -17.38 12.08 4.34
C THR A 200 -17.17 12.37 2.86
N THR A 201 -16.18 13.20 2.57
CA THR A 201 -15.92 13.69 1.21
C THR A 201 -15.06 12.72 0.43
N CYS A 202 -15.40 12.56 -0.85
CA CYS A 202 -14.67 11.70 -1.77
C CYS A 202 -14.24 12.48 -3.03
N GLU A 203 -12.93 12.45 -3.30
CA GLU A 203 -12.31 13.00 -4.50
C GLU A 203 -11.70 11.87 -5.33
N VAL A 204 -11.96 11.89 -6.63
CA VAL A 204 -11.46 10.91 -7.58
C VAL A 204 -10.62 11.63 -8.64
N PHE A 205 -9.38 11.17 -8.82
CA PHE A 205 -8.56 11.52 -9.98
C PHE A 205 -8.73 10.46 -11.04
N ASP A 206 -9.13 10.87 -12.24
CA ASP A 206 -9.24 9.99 -13.39
C ASP A 206 -8.07 10.28 -14.36
N PHE A 207 -7.23 9.27 -14.61
CA PHE A 207 -6.08 9.41 -15.50
C PHE A 207 -6.45 9.67 -16.96
N SER A 208 -7.66 9.25 -17.39
CA SER A 208 -8.15 9.48 -18.74
C SER A 208 -8.52 10.94 -18.99
N THR A 209 -9.06 11.63 -17.98
CA THR A 209 -9.43 13.05 -18.05
C THR A 209 -8.36 13.97 -17.48
N ASN A 210 -7.40 13.40 -16.75
CA ASN A 210 -6.31 14.08 -16.05
C ASN A 210 -6.81 15.16 -15.07
N LYS A 211 -7.92 14.89 -14.36
CA LYS A 211 -8.58 15.83 -13.46
C LYS A 211 -9.06 15.16 -12.18
N TRP A 212 -8.98 15.93 -11.09
CA TRP A 212 -9.72 15.66 -9.86
C TRP A 212 -11.17 16.11 -10.01
N ARG A 213 -12.07 15.34 -9.40
CA ARG A 213 -13.47 15.73 -9.23
C ARG A 213 -14.05 15.09 -7.98
N TYR A 214 -15.08 15.73 -7.46
CA TYR A 214 -15.88 15.16 -6.39
C TYR A 214 -16.79 14.06 -6.92
N VAL A 215 -17.02 13.07 -6.07
CA VAL A 215 -18.14 12.13 -6.21
C VAL A 215 -19.08 12.30 -5.01
N ILE A 216 -20.25 11.68 -5.09
CA ILE A 216 -21.24 11.73 -4.02
C ILE A 216 -20.57 11.26 -2.71
N ALA A 217 -20.78 12.03 -1.64
CA ALA A 217 -20.23 11.75 -0.32
C ALA A 217 -20.57 10.33 0.15
N ALA A 218 -19.66 9.71 0.90
CA ALA A 218 -19.94 8.41 1.50
C ALA A 218 -21.02 8.57 2.59
N PRO A 219 -21.92 7.59 2.72
CA PRO A 219 -23.03 7.68 3.69
C PRO A 219 -22.58 7.50 5.15
N VAL A 220 -21.31 7.19 5.37
CA VAL A 220 -20.72 6.82 6.66
C VAL A 220 -19.34 7.44 6.80
N ARG A 221 -18.91 7.67 8.03
CA ARG A 221 -17.54 8.09 8.36
C ARG A 221 -16.59 6.90 8.19
N ILE A 222 -15.31 7.21 7.99
CA ILE A 222 -14.25 6.19 7.85
C ILE A 222 -13.14 6.36 8.87
N LEU A 223 -12.53 5.24 9.27
CA LEU A 223 -11.41 5.25 10.21
C LEU A 223 -10.20 5.94 9.59
N GLU A 224 -9.62 6.84 10.36
CA GLU A 224 -8.36 7.52 10.07
C GLU A 224 -7.15 6.57 10.07
N LEU A 225 -6.03 6.99 9.49
CA LEU A 225 -4.72 6.29 9.43
C LEU A 225 -4.68 4.95 8.68
N GLN A 226 -5.82 4.31 8.43
CA GLN A 226 -5.90 3.05 7.71
C GLN A 226 -5.62 3.26 6.22
N LYS A 227 -4.92 2.30 5.60
CA LYS A 227 -4.64 2.33 4.16
C LYS A 227 -5.80 1.68 3.42
N PRO A 228 -6.37 2.33 2.40
CA PRO A 228 -7.39 1.70 1.57
C PRO A 228 -6.81 0.52 0.81
N VAL A 229 -7.57 -0.56 0.72
CA VAL A 229 -7.15 -1.78 -0.01
C VAL A 229 -7.88 -1.86 -1.34
N TYR A 230 -7.10 -1.86 -2.42
CA TYR A 230 -7.61 -2.16 -3.75
C TYR A 230 -7.75 -3.66 -3.97
N LEU A 231 -8.94 -4.09 -4.39
CA LEU A 231 -9.24 -5.45 -4.76
C LEU A 231 -10.36 -5.47 -5.80
N ASP A 232 -10.15 -6.21 -6.89
CA ASP A 232 -11.15 -6.55 -7.91
C ASP A 232 -12.03 -5.37 -8.39
N GLY A 233 -11.42 -4.22 -8.65
CA GLY A 233 -12.11 -3.03 -9.15
C GLY A 233 -12.73 -2.14 -8.07
N SER A 234 -12.55 -2.47 -6.79
CA SER A 234 -13.06 -1.69 -5.67
C SER A 234 -11.95 -1.31 -4.69
N LEU A 235 -12.10 -0.15 -4.04
CA LEU A 235 -11.29 0.25 -2.90
C LEU A 235 -12.08 0.05 -1.61
N HIS A 236 -11.40 -0.34 -0.54
CA HIS A 236 -12.03 -0.73 0.71
C HIS A 236 -11.45 0.04 1.91
N TRP A 237 -12.31 0.50 2.80
CA TRP A 237 -11.99 1.20 4.04
C TRP A 237 -12.74 0.56 5.22
N PHE A 238 -12.25 0.82 6.43
CA PHE A 238 -13.06 0.60 7.62
C PHE A 238 -13.93 1.82 7.91
N THR A 239 -15.14 1.56 8.36
CA THR A 239 -16.07 2.59 8.83
C THR A 239 -15.74 3.02 10.26
N ASP A 240 -15.86 4.33 10.49
CA ASP A 240 -15.76 4.97 11.80
C ASP A 240 -17.18 5.07 12.37
N GLU A 241 -17.66 3.98 12.97
CA GLU A 241 -18.95 3.98 13.64
C GLU A 241 -18.72 4.14 15.15
N ASP A 242 -19.12 5.31 15.70
CA ASP A 242 -19.31 5.56 17.13
C ASP A 242 -20.31 4.56 17.79
N ILE A 243 -20.94 3.69 16.99
CA ILE A 243 -22.02 2.78 17.37
C ILE A 243 -21.62 1.33 17.04
N ALA A 244 -21.01 0.68 18.03
CA ALA A 244 -20.86 -0.77 18.22
C ALA A 244 -19.96 -1.60 17.26
N GLU A 245 -20.06 -1.50 15.93
CA GLU A 245 -19.41 -2.47 15.01
C GLU A 245 -18.63 -1.85 13.84
N THR A 246 -17.34 -2.16 13.74
CA THR A 246 -16.50 -1.78 12.59
C THR A 246 -16.90 -2.58 11.36
N ARG A 247 -17.41 -1.90 10.32
CA ARG A 247 -17.76 -2.51 9.02
C ARG A 247 -16.75 -2.15 7.94
N VAL A 248 -16.82 -2.86 6.82
CA VAL A 248 -16.05 -2.57 5.62
C VAL A 248 -16.90 -1.78 4.62
N LEU A 249 -16.43 -0.59 4.26
CA LEU A 249 -16.98 0.24 3.19
C LEU A 249 -16.21 -0.07 1.90
N ALA A 250 -16.92 -0.35 0.82
CA ALA A 250 -16.35 -0.52 -0.50
C ALA A 250 -16.80 0.62 -1.42
N PHE A 251 -15.88 1.09 -2.26
CA PHE A 251 -16.13 2.02 -3.35
C PHE A 251 -15.83 1.31 -4.66
N ASP A 252 -16.87 1.07 -5.45
CA ASP A 252 -16.73 0.49 -6.79
C ASP A 252 -16.21 1.56 -7.76
N ILE A 253 -15.02 1.34 -8.33
CA ILE A 253 -14.33 2.35 -9.15
C ILE A 253 -15.06 2.61 -10.48
N GLN A 254 -15.80 1.62 -10.99
CA GLN A 254 -16.50 1.73 -12.26
C GLN A 254 -17.76 2.59 -12.12
N THR A 255 -18.60 2.25 -11.16
CA THR A 255 -19.90 2.89 -10.90
C THR A 255 -19.78 4.11 -9.98
N GLU A 256 -18.67 4.23 -9.27
CA GLU A 256 -18.39 5.28 -8.26
C GLU A 256 -19.44 5.33 -7.16
N LYS A 257 -19.90 4.14 -6.76
CA LYS A 257 -20.89 3.97 -5.70
C LYS A 257 -20.28 3.27 -4.51
N PHE A 258 -20.77 3.67 -3.35
CA PHE A 258 -20.42 3.07 -2.08
C PHE A 258 -21.40 1.95 -1.73
N HIS A 259 -20.88 0.87 -1.16
CA HIS A 259 -21.68 -0.16 -0.54
C HIS A 259 -21.00 -0.71 0.72
N ILE A 260 -21.80 -1.16 1.68
CA ILE A 260 -21.31 -1.76 2.92
C ILE A 260 -21.23 -3.27 2.76
N ILE A 261 -20.09 -3.85 3.09
CA ILE A 261 -19.92 -5.29 3.19
C ILE A 261 -20.38 -5.69 4.61
N SER A 262 -21.48 -6.45 4.66
CA SER A 262 -22.17 -6.81 5.90
C SER A 262 -21.53 -8.01 6.60
N LYS A 263 -21.67 -8.09 7.94
CA LYS A 263 -21.18 -9.16 8.84
C LYS A 263 -19.67 -9.32 8.85
N THR A 264 -18.99 -8.58 9.72
CA THR A 264 -17.58 -8.80 10.05
C THR A 264 -17.49 -9.72 11.28
N PRO A 265 -16.56 -10.69 11.33
CA PRO A 265 -16.44 -11.64 12.45
C PRO A 265 -15.76 -11.01 13.69
N PHE A 266 -15.42 -9.72 13.63
CA PHE A 266 -14.61 -9.01 14.61
C PHE A 266 -15.43 -7.95 15.35
N VAL A 267 -15.28 -7.90 16.67
CA VAL A 267 -16.00 -6.96 17.54
C VAL A 267 -15.03 -5.89 18.07
N GLN A 268 -15.46 -4.63 17.94
CA GLN A 268 -15.12 -3.40 18.71
C GLN A 268 -13.93 -2.45 18.41
N GLN A 269 -14.34 -1.19 18.21
CA GLN A 269 -14.01 0.12 18.86
C GLN A 269 -12.60 0.71 18.98
N VAL A 270 -11.51 0.04 18.58
CA VAL A 270 -10.21 0.75 18.56
C VAL A 270 -9.50 0.57 17.23
N SER A 271 -9.40 1.68 16.48
CA SER A 271 -8.81 1.82 15.13
C SER A 271 -7.38 1.29 14.96
N LYS A 272 -6.73 0.87 16.05
CA LYS A 272 -5.31 0.51 16.13
C LYS A 272 -5.03 -0.98 16.32
N LYS A 273 -6.08 -1.80 16.48
CA LYS A 273 -6.00 -3.27 16.61
C LYS A 273 -6.47 -4.02 15.35
N ILE A 274 -6.79 -3.30 14.29
CA ILE A 274 -7.29 -3.89 13.05
C ILE A 274 -6.59 -3.28 11.84
N ILE A 275 -6.30 -4.12 10.85
CA ILE A 275 -5.77 -3.71 9.55
C ILE A 275 -6.45 -4.50 8.44
N MET A 276 -6.57 -3.87 7.29
CA MET A 276 -7.04 -4.52 6.07
C MET A 276 -5.86 -4.81 5.17
N CYS A 277 -5.87 -5.95 4.49
CA CYS A 277 -4.86 -6.31 3.51
C CYS A 277 -5.47 -7.11 2.36
N ASN A 278 -4.75 -7.16 1.24
CA ASN A 278 -5.06 -8.06 0.14
C ASN A 278 -4.07 -9.24 0.21
N LEU A 279 -4.58 -10.45 0.43
CA LEU A 279 -3.76 -11.67 0.43
C LEU A 279 -4.33 -12.65 -0.61
N ASN A 280 -3.51 -13.05 -1.58
CA ASN A 280 -3.90 -13.95 -2.67
C ASN A 280 -5.20 -13.53 -3.38
N ASN A 281 -5.31 -12.24 -3.69
CA ASN A 281 -6.49 -11.66 -4.37
C ASN A 281 -7.79 -11.86 -3.59
N ARG A 282 -7.70 -11.80 -2.25
CA ARG A 282 -8.85 -11.84 -1.33
C ARG A 282 -8.75 -10.70 -0.33
N LEU A 283 -9.89 -10.15 0.02
CA LEU A 283 -9.97 -9.11 1.03
C LEU A 283 -9.78 -9.77 2.40
N CYS A 284 -8.75 -9.34 3.12
CA CYS A 284 -8.44 -9.89 4.42
C CYS A 284 -8.47 -8.79 5.48
N VAL A 285 -8.89 -9.19 6.67
CA VAL A 285 -8.85 -8.35 7.86
C VAL A 285 -8.02 -9.07 8.90
N SER A 286 -7.05 -8.36 9.46
CA SER A 286 -6.27 -8.87 10.59
C SER A 286 -6.59 -8.08 11.84
N GLN A 287 -7.03 -8.79 12.88
CA GLN A 287 -7.34 -8.25 14.19
C GLN A 287 -6.33 -8.76 15.21
N LYS A 288 -5.78 -7.87 16.01
CA LYS A 288 -4.83 -8.17 17.08
C LYS A 288 -5.50 -8.02 18.44
N GLU A 289 -5.61 -9.14 19.15
CA GLU A 289 -5.96 -9.21 20.56
C GLU A 289 -4.79 -9.88 21.28
N TRP A 290 -3.87 -9.07 21.77
CA TRP A 290 -2.59 -9.53 22.30
C TRP A 290 -2.77 -10.68 23.31
N PRO A 291 -1.96 -11.76 23.22
CA PRO A 291 -0.81 -11.95 22.32
C PRO A 291 -1.15 -12.50 20.93
N MET A 292 -2.44 -12.69 20.64
CA MET A 292 -2.89 -13.30 19.39
C MET A 292 -3.18 -12.25 18.33
N GLN A 293 -2.96 -12.64 17.08
CA GLN A 293 -3.42 -11.89 15.94
C GLN A 293 -4.06 -12.84 14.94
N GLU A 294 -5.34 -12.64 14.67
CA GLU A 294 -6.12 -13.47 13.78
C GLU A 294 -6.26 -12.78 12.42
N ILE A 295 -6.28 -13.60 11.37
CA ILE A 295 -6.46 -13.11 10.00
C ILE A 295 -7.67 -13.82 9.40
N TRP A 296 -8.62 -13.02 8.97
CA TRP A 296 -9.86 -13.44 8.35
C TRP A 296 -9.85 -13.06 6.88
N SER A 297 -10.37 -13.93 6.02
CA SER A 297 -10.49 -13.71 4.59
C SER A 297 -11.95 -13.74 4.17
N LEU A 298 -12.36 -12.75 3.37
CA LEU A 298 -13.70 -12.71 2.79
C LEU A 298 -13.83 -13.79 1.72
N ILE A 299 -14.92 -14.55 1.78
CA ILE A 299 -15.34 -15.53 0.78
C ILE A 299 -16.35 -14.83 -0.12
N ASN A 300 -15.98 -14.60 -1.39
CA ASN A 300 -16.83 -13.84 -2.31
C ASN A 300 -18.13 -14.55 -2.69
N SER A 301 -18.23 -15.89 -2.57
CA SER A 301 -19.41 -16.65 -3.00
C SER A 301 -20.64 -16.41 -2.13
N ASP A 302 -20.45 -16.24 -0.83
CA ASP A 302 -21.53 -16.07 0.15
C ASP A 302 -21.34 -14.84 1.05
N MET A 303 -20.29 -14.04 0.80
CA MET A 303 -19.93 -12.85 1.57
C MET A 303 -19.70 -13.16 3.06
N THR A 304 -19.21 -14.36 3.37
CA THR A 304 -18.83 -14.76 4.73
C THR A 304 -17.33 -14.62 4.96
N TRP A 305 -16.90 -14.66 6.21
CA TRP A 305 -15.49 -14.59 6.58
C TRP A 305 -15.02 -15.92 7.13
N GLU A 306 -13.88 -16.39 6.65
CA GLU A 306 -13.18 -17.54 7.22
C GLU A 306 -11.86 -17.11 7.86
N LYS A 307 -11.51 -17.73 8.98
CA LYS A 307 -10.22 -17.54 9.62
C LYS A 307 -9.17 -18.34 8.85
N ILE A 308 -8.12 -17.68 8.37
CA ILE A 308 -7.05 -18.30 7.57
C ILE A 308 -5.74 -18.45 8.35
N TYR A 309 -5.48 -17.58 9.34
CA TYR A 309 -4.31 -17.68 10.21
C TYR A 309 -4.62 -17.25 11.64
N THR A 310 -3.89 -17.84 12.59
CA THR A 310 -3.80 -17.40 13.98
C THR A 310 -2.33 -17.30 14.35
N LEU A 311 -1.86 -16.08 14.61
CA LEU A 311 -0.49 -15.77 14.96
C LEU A 311 -0.38 -15.66 16.48
N ASN A 312 0.54 -16.40 17.09
CA ASN A 312 0.95 -16.18 18.47
C ASN A 312 2.19 -15.27 18.46
N LEU A 313 2.04 -14.01 18.84
CA LEU A 313 3.14 -13.04 18.80
C LEU A 313 4.07 -13.17 20.01
N GLU A 314 3.64 -13.83 21.09
CA GLU A 314 4.46 -14.02 22.28
C GLU A 314 5.60 -15.03 22.06
N THR A 315 5.36 -16.10 21.29
CA THR A 315 6.40 -17.10 20.97
C THR A 315 7.56 -16.54 20.16
N ALA A 316 7.39 -15.36 19.55
CA ALA A 316 8.40 -14.63 18.81
C ALA A 316 8.54 -13.20 19.31
N ALA A 317 8.39 -12.98 20.63
CA ALA A 317 8.45 -11.66 21.25
C ALA A 317 9.76 -10.89 20.99
N ASN A 318 10.84 -11.56 20.57
CA ASN A 318 12.08 -10.89 20.17
C ASN A 318 11.97 -10.19 18.80
N TRP A 319 11.00 -10.57 17.96
CA TRP A 319 10.80 -10.06 16.61
C TRP A 319 9.66 -9.08 16.50
N PHE A 320 8.81 -9.02 17.51
CA PHE A 320 7.69 -8.09 17.60
C PHE A 320 7.90 -7.22 18.81
N ALA A 321 7.71 -5.90 18.68
CA ALA A 321 7.92 -5.00 19.81
C ALA A 321 6.99 -5.37 20.98
N LYS A 322 7.56 -5.76 22.14
CA LYS A 322 6.78 -6.11 23.35
C LYS A 322 6.39 -4.89 24.19
N ASP A 323 7.15 -3.79 24.13
CA ASP A 323 6.86 -2.51 24.80
C ASP A 323 7.78 -1.43 24.22
N LEU A 324 7.28 -0.22 23.93
CA LEU A 324 8.15 0.93 23.64
C LEU A 324 7.81 2.11 24.55
N THR A 325 8.70 2.27 25.52
CA THR A 325 8.91 3.38 26.46
C THR A 325 9.36 4.67 25.77
N PHE A 326 8.61 5.15 24.78
CA PHE A 326 8.80 6.49 24.22
C PHE A 326 7.46 7.14 23.89
N GLY A 327 6.81 7.75 24.91
CA GLY A 327 5.68 8.68 24.74
C GLY A 327 4.41 8.15 24.06
N PHE A 328 4.42 6.91 23.55
CA PHE A 328 3.27 6.18 23.07
C PHE A 328 2.59 5.51 24.25
N ILE A 329 1.27 5.67 24.32
CA ILE A 329 0.43 5.12 25.38
C ILE A 329 0.55 3.58 25.34
N PRO A 330 0.87 2.90 26.46
CA PRO A 330 1.07 1.44 26.52
C PRO A 330 -0.14 0.59 26.09
N GLU A 331 -1.30 1.20 25.85
CA GLU A 331 -2.52 0.52 25.40
C GLU A 331 -2.56 0.21 23.89
N ILE A 332 -1.54 0.62 23.12
CA ILE A 332 -1.55 0.58 21.65
C ILE A 332 -0.42 -0.34 21.15
N ILE A 333 -0.71 -1.62 20.94
CA ILE A 333 0.20 -2.52 20.23
C ILE A 333 -0.30 -2.67 18.78
N PRO A 334 0.37 -2.06 17.77
CA PRO A 334 -0.09 -2.12 16.39
C PRO A 334 -0.06 -3.57 15.86
N CYS A 335 -0.94 -3.87 14.90
CA CYS A 335 -0.93 -5.13 14.18
C CYS A 335 0.39 -5.33 13.43
N VAL A 336 0.89 -6.56 13.42
CA VAL A 336 1.92 -6.97 12.46
C VAL A 336 1.24 -7.02 11.09
N ILE A 337 1.83 -6.44 10.05
CA ILE A 337 1.18 -6.29 8.74
C ILE A 337 1.38 -7.54 7.89
N PRO A 338 0.32 -8.29 7.53
CA PRO A 338 0.40 -9.35 6.53
C PRO A 338 0.60 -8.74 5.15
N ILE A 339 1.65 -9.14 4.45
CA ILE A 339 1.99 -8.57 3.14
C ILE A 339 1.60 -9.50 1.98
N ALA A 340 1.89 -10.80 2.14
CA ALA A 340 1.70 -11.80 1.09
C ALA A 340 1.65 -13.20 1.69
N ILE A 341 0.98 -14.12 0.99
CA ILE A 341 1.06 -15.56 1.24
C ILE A 341 2.00 -16.14 0.19
N LEU A 342 2.99 -16.91 0.61
CA LEU A 342 4.07 -17.42 -0.22
C LEU A 342 3.94 -18.93 -0.46
N GLY A 343 4.20 -19.34 -1.70
CA GLY A 343 4.41 -20.73 -2.09
C GLY A 343 3.26 -21.71 -1.79
N LYS A 344 3.52 -23.00 -2.05
CA LYS A 344 2.53 -24.07 -1.82
C LYS A 344 2.23 -24.33 -0.34
N LYS A 345 3.20 -24.06 0.55
CA LYS A 345 3.06 -24.23 2.01
C LYS A 345 2.20 -23.15 2.66
N LYS A 346 1.76 -22.14 1.89
CA LYS A 346 0.98 -21.00 2.39
C LYS A 346 1.65 -20.31 3.57
N SER A 347 2.97 -20.15 3.51
CA SER A 347 3.72 -19.39 4.52
C SER A 347 3.31 -17.92 4.44
N LEU A 348 3.19 -17.25 5.57
CA LEU A 348 2.71 -15.86 5.62
C LEU A 348 3.88 -14.91 5.81
N MET A 349 4.03 -13.94 4.92
CA MET A 349 5.00 -12.88 5.10
C MET A 349 4.42 -11.73 5.92
N LEU A 350 5.16 -11.32 6.94
CA LEU A 350 4.77 -10.38 7.97
C LEU A 350 5.78 -9.24 8.06
N TYR A 351 5.29 -8.02 8.24
CA TYR A 351 6.12 -6.84 8.46
C TYR A 351 5.65 -6.05 9.68
N ASP A 352 6.58 -5.75 10.58
CA ASP A 352 6.34 -4.93 11.75
C ASP A 352 7.11 -3.60 11.61
N ALA A 353 6.40 -2.49 11.44
CA ALA A 353 7.04 -1.17 11.28
C ALA A 353 7.73 -0.67 12.56
N VAL A 354 7.46 -1.30 13.70
CA VAL A 354 7.88 -0.88 15.05
C VAL A 354 8.93 -1.81 15.64
N ALA A 355 9.02 -3.06 15.17
CA ALA A 355 10.03 -4.01 15.61
C ALA A 355 11.46 -3.56 15.32
N SER A 356 12.38 -3.98 16.19
CA SER A 356 13.82 -3.94 15.90
C SER A 356 14.13 -4.82 14.69
N ASN A 357 15.12 -4.43 13.89
CA ASN A 357 15.55 -5.26 12.77
C ASN A 357 16.02 -6.65 13.25
N PRO A 358 15.68 -7.71 12.50
CA PRO A 358 14.91 -7.70 11.25
C PRO A 358 13.39 -7.59 11.50
N ASN A 359 12.72 -6.80 10.68
CA ASN A 359 11.30 -6.50 10.83
C ASN A 359 10.41 -7.06 9.70
N LEU A 360 10.99 -7.92 8.86
CA LEU A 360 10.32 -8.72 7.84
C LEU A 360 10.53 -10.20 8.15
N VAL A 361 9.43 -10.90 8.41
CA VAL A 361 9.42 -12.26 8.98
C VAL A 361 8.53 -13.15 8.12
N ILE A 362 8.87 -14.43 8.01
CA ILE A 362 8.00 -15.47 7.44
C ILE A 362 7.43 -16.31 8.58
N TYR A 363 6.13 -16.49 8.59
CA TYR A 363 5.44 -17.40 9.48
C TYR A 363 5.10 -18.71 8.74
N ASP A 364 5.51 -19.84 9.31
CA ASP A 364 5.14 -21.16 8.84
C ASP A 364 3.90 -21.65 9.62
N PRO A 365 2.72 -21.79 8.97
CA PRO A 365 1.51 -22.23 9.66
C PRO A 365 1.54 -23.70 10.09
N GLU A 366 2.32 -24.56 9.43
CA GLU A 366 2.43 -25.99 9.78
C GLU A 366 3.27 -26.16 11.04
N LEU A 367 4.40 -25.47 11.11
CA LEU A 367 5.32 -25.52 12.25
C LEU A 367 4.93 -24.56 13.38
N ARG A 368 4.03 -23.60 13.10
CA ARG A 368 3.68 -22.47 13.98
C ARG A 368 4.91 -21.71 14.46
N SER A 369 5.93 -21.66 13.61
CA SER A 369 7.19 -21.00 13.88
C SER A 369 7.33 -19.78 12.98
N TYR A 370 8.23 -18.91 13.39
CA TYR A 370 8.63 -17.77 12.60
C TYR A 370 10.07 -18.02 12.14
N ASP A 371 10.39 -17.59 10.93
CA ASP A 371 11.75 -17.56 10.38
C ASP A 371 12.05 -16.20 9.73
N LEU A 372 13.33 -15.89 9.58
CA LEU A 372 13.78 -14.69 8.88
C LEU A 372 13.55 -14.85 7.39
N CYS A 373 12.93 -13.84 6.79
CA CYS A 373 12.84 -13.79 5.33
C CYS A 373 14.23 -13.61 4.70
N PHE A 374 15.13 -12.88 5.37
CA PHE A 374 16.48 -12.59 4.90
C PHE A 374 17.46 -12.46 6.08
N VAL A 375 18.68 -12.99 5.90
CA VAL A 375 19.72 -13.10 6.94
C VAL A 375 20.68 -11.89 6.97
N ARG A 376 20.59 -10.95 6.01
CA ARG A 376 21.57 -9.85 5.87
C ARG A 376 21.19 -8.56 6.61
N ASP A 377 22.20 -7.75 6.88
CA ASP A 377 22.23 -6.44 7.59
C ASP A 377 21.36 -5.32 6.99
N TYR A 378 20.13 -5.62 6.54
CA TYR A 378 19.22 -4.56 6.16
C TYR A 378 18.55 -3.97 7.40
N ARG A 379 18.79 -2.68 7.63
CA ARG A 379 18.10 -1.92 8.66
C ARG A 379 16.93 -1.15 8.06
N VAL A 380 15.72 -1.53 8.44
CA VAL A 380 14.55 -0.66 8.34
C VAL A 380 14.53 0.26 9.55
N HIS A 381 14.45 1.55 9.29
CA HIS A 381 14.28 2.55 10.34
C HIS A 381 12.78 2.73 10.64
N HIS A 382 12.48 3.23 11.84
CA HIS A 382 11.13 3.49 12.30
C HIS A 382 10.29 4.23 11.22
N GLN A 383 9.02 3.85 11.08
CA GLN A 383 8.03 4.41 10.12
C GLN A 383 8.14 3.94 8.66
N GLY A 384 8.90 2.87 8.38
CA GLY A 384 8.91 2.27 7.05
C GLY A 384 7.53 1.68 6.66
N THR A 385 7.26 1.64 5.36
CA THR A 385 6.07 0.98 4.79
C THR A 385 6.49 -0.17 3.89
N ALA A 386 5.82 -1.32 4.01
CA ALA A 386 5.96 -2.45 3.11
C ALA A 386 4.70 -2.68 2.27
N VAL A 387 4.87 -3.04 1.00
CA VAL A 387 3.78 -3.35 0.04
C VAL A 387 4.23 -4.51 -0.86
N SER A 388 3.36 -5.49 -1.11
CA SER A 388 3.56 -6.51 -2.14
C SER A 388 3.28 -5.93 -3.53
N CYS A 389 4.13 -6.27 -4.49
CA CYS A 389 4.07 -5.74 -5.85
C CYS A 389 4.51 -6.81 -6.84
N PHE A 390 3.87 -6.87 -8.00
CA PHE A 390 4.30 -7.74 -9.09
C PHE A 390 5.13 -6.94 -10.09
N SER A 391 6.18 -7.54 -10.62
CA SER A 391 6.90 -6.95 -11.75
C SER A 391 5.98 -6.87 -12.98
N SER A 392 5.71 -5.66 -13.50
CA SER A 392 4.82 -5.47 -14.67
C SER A 392 5.41 -4.56 -15.75
N LEU A 393 4.85 -4.67 -16.97
CA LEU A 393 5.13 -3.78 -18.11
C LEU A 393 4.14 -2.60 -18.22
N MET A 394 3.30 -2.40 -17.21
CA MET A 394 2.20 -1.44 -17.26
C MET A 394 2.70 0.00 -17.10
N SER A 395 1.99 0.91 -17.74
CA SER A 395 2.19 2.36 -17.72
C SER A 395 0.85 3.02 -17.96
N ILE A 396 0.67 4.25 -17.46
CA ILE A 396 -0.58 5.02 -17.65
C ILE A 396 -0.33 6.10 -18.69
N GLU A 397 -0.90 5.93 -19.88
CA GLU A 397 -0.77 6.88 -20.99
C GLU A 397 -1.46 8.22 -20.73
#